data_AF-A0A1M2VR18-F1
#
_entry.id   AF-A0A1M2VR18-F1
#
_cell.length_a   1.000
_cell.length_b   1.000
_cell.length_c   1.000
_cell.angle_alpha   90.00
_cell.angle_beta   90.00
_cell.angle_gamma   90.00
#
_symmetry.space_group_name_H-M   'P 1'
#
loop_
_entity.id
_entity.type
_entity.pdbx_description
1 polymer ?
#
loop_
_entity_poly.entity_id
_entity_poly.type
_entity_poly.pdbx_seq_one_letter_code
_entity_poly.pdbx_strand_id
1 'polypeptide(L)'
;MHAPSRPPARAPPPARIWWSNGIFFVGTHLAAAVAVILRPPSEVPWQTLLFMVLLWQAASMGITVGYHRLYSHRAFRAAWPVRMAVALLGASAFQGSIKRFTDDPTHDPFPHDFRSGPSPLDWDPSKWAIILLRALGLASGLRRARMEEIRTAREYMLRKKITHLHPTHNTYMSGSEEEDDAWGGPVWTAAELAAHAREEGRCVLLLDGYAVDASEYLAEHGPATHAENTRQPGGALLLRRYAIGAGGGADANADGPHTSRPLRDANWAFHGGINKHSQAAQRRMRQLRVARVQ
;
A
#
# COMPACT_ATOMS: atom_id res chain seq x y z
N MET A 1 -8.92 34.52 -11.99
CA MET A 1 -8.37 34.43 -10.61
C MET A 1 -7.38 33.27 -10.58
N HIS A 2 -6.09 33.55 -10.34
CA HIS A 2 -5.05 32.51 -10.24
C HIS A 2 -5.27 31.66 -8.98
N ALA A 3 -5.29 30.35 -9.13
CA ALA A 3 -5.28 29.43 -8.00
C ALA A 3 -4.00 29.63 -7.17
N PRO A 4 -4.07 29.61 -5.82
CA PRO A 4 -2.89 29.76 -4.99
C PRO A 4 -1.90 28.60 -5.25
N SER A 5 -0.68 28.96 -5.64
CA SER A 5 0.42 28.02 -5.85
C SER A 5 0.66 27.19 -4.58
N ARG A 6 0.73 25.86 -4.75
CA ARG A 6 1.02 24.90 -3.68
C ARG A 6 2.28 25.35 -2.90
N PRO A 7 2.25 25.44 -1.56
CA PRO A 7 3.45 25.77 -0.81
C PRO A 7 4.53 24.70 -1.08
N PRO A 8 5.81 25.08 -1.21
CA PRO A 8 6.88 24.13 -1.45
C PRO A 8 6.92 23.11 -0.33
N ALA A 9 7.05 21.83 -0.69
CA ALA A 9 7.15 20.74 0.28
C ALA A 9 8.30 21.03 1.24
N ARG A 10 8.04 21.00 2.56
CA ARG A 10 9.08 21.19 3.58
C ARG A 10 10.17 20.16 3.35
N ALA A 11 11.42 20.63 3.32
CA ALA A 11 12.57 19.74 3.23
C ALA A 11 12.51 18.69 4.35
N PRO A 12 12.79 17.41 4.06
CA PRO A 12 12.81 16.39 5.10
C PRO A 12 13.83 16.79 6.18
N PRO A 13 13.54 16.54 7.47
CA PRO A 13 14.49 16.84 8.52
C PRO A 13 15.81 16.08 8.28
N PRO A 14 16.95 16.63 8.73
CA PRO A 14 18.22 15.94 8.58
C PRO A 14 18.15 14.55 9.23
N ALA A 15 18.64 13.54 8.52
CA ALA A 15 18.62 12.17 8.99
C ALA A 15 19.39 12.04 10.31
N ARG A 16 18.70 11.68 11.39
CA ARG A 16 19.31 11.42 12.70
C ARG A 16 19.80 9.98 12.77
N ILE A 17 21.07 9.79 13.06
CA ILE A 17 21.64 8.45 13.25
C ILE A 17 21.12 7.87 14.57
N TRP A 18 20.55 6.67 14.50
CA TRP A 18 20.15 5.90 15.69
C TRP A 18 21.32 5.04 16.15
N TRP A 19 22.18 5.63 16.98
CA TRP A 19 23.43 5.01 17.43
C TRP A 19 23.26 3.66 18.12
N SER A 20 22.15 3.42 18.82
CA SER A 20 21.85 2.11 19.41
C SER A 20 21.80 0.99 18.36
N ASN A 21 21.10 1.23 17.25
CA ASN A 21 21.04 0.29 16.13
C ASN A 21 22.43 0.15 15.49
N GLY A 22 23.14 1.26 15.28
CA GLY A 22 24.48 1.25 14.70
C GLY A 22 25.46 0.40 15.51
N ILE A 23 25.51 0.61 16.82
CA ILE A 23 26.37 -0.15 17.75
C ILE A 23 25.98 -1.63 17.74
N PHE A 24 24.68 -1.94 17.79
CA PHE A 24 24.22 -3.33 17.74
C PHE A 24 24.67 -4.04 16.45
N PHE A 25 24.39 -3.46 15.28
CA PHE A 25 24.75 -4.09 14.01
C PHE A 25 26.27 -4.21 13.84
N VAL A 26 27.03 -3.13 14.08
CA VAL A 26 28.49 -3.18 13.95
C VAL A 26 29.09 -4.17 14.96
N GLY A 27 28.65 -4.13 16.21
CA GLY A 27 29.13 -5.02 17.27
C GLY A 27 28.86 -6.49 16.97
N THR A 28 27.65 -6.85 16.52
CA THR A 28 27.31 -8.24 16.17
C THR A 28 28.17 -8.76 15.01
N HIS A 29 28.45 -7.94 13.98
CA HIS A 29 29.28 -8.37 12.84
C HIS A 29 30.76 -8.49 13.22
N LEU A 30 31.28 -7.58 14.05
CA LEU A 30 32.64 -7.68 14.57
C LEU A 30 32.81 -8.93 15.45
N ALA A 31 31.85 -9.19 16.34
CA ALA A 31 31.85 -10.40 17.17
C ALA A 31 31.81 -11.67 16.31
N ALA A 32 30.98 -11.71 15.26
CA ALA A 32 30.93 -12.83 14.32
C ALA A 32 32.27 -13.02 13.57
N ALA A 33 32.89 -11.93 13.10
CA ALA A 33 34.19 -11.99 12.42
C ALA A 33 35.29 -12.51 13.36
N VAL A 34 35.36 -12.01 14.59
CA VAL A 34 36.29 -12.49 15.63
C VAL A 34 36.03 -13.97 15.93
N ALA A 35 34.77 -14.40 16.05
CA ALA A 35 34.44 -15.80 16.29
C ALA A 35 34.92 -16.72 15.17
N VAL A 36 34.76 -16.32 13.90
CA VAL A 36 35.24 -17.09 12.74
C VAL A 36 36.77 -17.16 12.69
N ILE A 37 37.47 -16.08 13.05
CA ILE A 37 38.94 -16.06 13.10
C ILE A 37 39.46 -16.96 14.22
N LEU A 38 38.86 -16.88 15.41
CA LEU A 38 39.29 -17.65 16.59
C LEU A 38 38.91 -19.13 16.50
N ARG A 39 37.80 -19.46 15.83
CA ARG A 39 37.28 -20.83 15.67
C ARG A 39 36.83 -21.02 14.22
N PRO A 40 37.75 -21.37 13.31
CA PRO A 40 37.42 -21.53 11.91
C PRO A 40 36.39 -22.66 11.71
N PRO A 41 35.58 -22.61 10.64
CA PRO A 41 34.53 -23.60 10.39
C PRO A 41 35.03 -25.06 10.36
N SER A 42 36.30 -25.29 10.04
CA SER A 42 36.92 -26.62 10.05
C SER A 42 37.03 -27.25 11.45
N GLU A 43 37.05 -26.43 12.52
CA GLU A 43 37.13 -26.89 13.91
C GLU A 43 35.75 -27.07 14.56
N VAL A 44 34.71 -26.60 13.88
CA VAL A 44 33.33 -26.67 14.37
C VAL A 44 32.70 -27.97 13.88
N PRO A 45 32.00 -28.72 14.75
CA PRO A 45 31.27 -29.92 14.32
C PRO A 45 30.31 -29.57 13.17
N TRP A 46 30.31 -30.37 12.11
CA TRP A 46 29.50 -30.12 10.92
C TRP A 46 28.00 -30.02 11.26
N GLN A 47 27.54 -30.66 12.34
CA GLN A 47 26.17 -30.58 12.85
C GLN A 47 25.82 -29.15 13.26
N THR A 48 26.75 -28.43 13.90
CA THR A 48 26.55 -27.03 14.28
C THR A 48 26.49 -26.13 13.06
N LEU A 49 27.32 -26.39 12.05
CA LEU A 49 27.30 -25.65 10.78
C LEU A 49 25.99 -25.91 10.02
N LEU A 50 25.55 -27.17 9.96
CA LEU A 50 24.26 -27.53 9.37
C LEU A 50 23.10 -26.88 10.14
N PHE A 51 23.12 -26.93 11.46
CA PHE A 51 22.10 -26.31 12.31
C PHE A 51 22.05 -24.79 12.09
N MET A 52 23.20 -24.12 11.96
CA MET A 52 23.28 -22.70 11.63
C MET A 52 22.57 -22.39 10.30
N VAL A 53 22.88 -23.17 9.24
CA VAL A 53 22.25 -22.98 7.92
C VAL A 53 20.74 -23.24 7.98
N LEU A 54 20.31 -24.31 8.65
CA LEU A 54 18.89 -24.65 8.80
C LEU A 54 18.14 -23.58 9.60
N LEU A 55 18.72 -23.09 10.69
CA LEU A 55 18.13 -22.05 11.52
C LEU A 55 18.01 -20.72 10.75
N TRP A 56 19.07 -20.33 10.03
CA TRP A 56 19.05 -19.16 9.14
C TRP A 56 17.96 -19.28 8.07
N GLN A 57 17.85 -20.46 7.44
CA GLN A 57 16.86 -20.69 6.41
C GLN A 57 15.43 -20.70 6.97
N ALA A 58 15.21 -21.28 8.16
CA ALA A 58 13.93 -21.30 8.84
C ALA A 58 13.50 -19.89 9.27
N ALA A 59 14.42 -19.09 9.81
CA ALA A 59 14.18 -17.68 10.14
C ALA A 59 13.81 -16.87 8.89
N SER A 60 14.55 -17.08 7.79
CA SER A 60 14.26 -16.45 6.50
C SER A 60 12.85 -16.79 5.99
N MET A 61 12.44 -18.06 6.11
CA MET A 61 11.07 -18.50 5.77
C MET A 61 10.02 -17.87 6.68
N GLY A 62 10.30 -17.72 7.98
CA GLY A 62 9.43 -17.01 8.92
C GLY A 62 9.15 -15.57 8.49
N ILE A 63 10.16 -14.88 7.97
CA ILE A 63 10.00 -13.54 7.42
C ILE A 63 9.25 -13.55 6.08
N THR A 64 9.69 -14.32 5.09
CA THR A 64 9.13 -14.25 3.74
C THR A 64 7.75 -14.89 3.62
N VAL A 65 7.52 -16.06 4.21
CA VAL A 65 6.22 -16.75 4.22
C VAL A 65 5.30 -16.13 5.26
N GLY A 66 5.82 -15.88 6.46
CA GLY A 66 5.05 -15.36 7.60
C GLY A 66 4.85 -13.85 7.53
N TYR A 67 5.85 -13.09 7.98
CA TYR A 67 5.72 -11.63 8.21
C TYR A 67 5.29 -10.90 6.92
N HIS A 68 5.94 -11.21 5.80
CA HIS A 68 5.69 -10.58 4.51
C HIS A 68 4.39 -11.09 3.87
N ARG A 69 4.33 -12.35 3.40
CA ARG A 69 3.20 -12.85 2.58
C ARG A 69 1.91 -13.11 3.36
N LEU A 70 2.00 -13.73 4.54
CA LEU A 70 0.84 -14.10 5.33
C LEU A 70 0.28 -12.92 6.14
N TYR A 71 1.12 -12.22 6.91
CA TYR A 71 0.67 -11.19 7.84
C TYR A 71 0.50 -9.82 7.20
N SER A 72 1.50 -9.32 6.44
CA SER A 72 1.46 -7.99 5.83
C SER A 72 0.54 -7.98 4.62
N HIS A 73 0.72 -8.95 3.73
CA HIS A 73 0.11 -8.94 2.41
C HIS A 73 -1.16 -9.79 2.27
N ARG A 74 -1.40 -10.70 3.21
CA ARG A 74 -2.54 -11.64 3.20
C ARG A 74 -2.70 -12.38 1.87
N ALA A 75 -1.57 -12.79 1.29
CA ALA A 75 -1.54 -13.47 0.00
C ALA A 75 -2.17 -14.89 0.04
N PHE A 76 -2.26 -15.50 1.21
CA PHE A 76 -2.94 -16.78 1.43
C PHE A 76 -3.50 -16.87 2.86
N ARG A 77 -4.34 -17.87 3.11
CA ARG A 77 -4.82 -18.24 4.45
C ARG A 77 -4.09 -19.50 4.90
N ALA A 78 -3.78 -19.60 6.19
CA ALA A 78 -3.07 -20.75 6.76
C ALA A 78 -3.79 -21.26 8.02
N ALA A 79 -3.67 -22.55 8.29
CA ALA A 79 -4.15 -23.17 9.52
C ALA A 79 -3.45 -22.55 10.74
N TRP A 80 -4.15 -22.52 11.88
CA TRP A 80 -3.62 -21.91 13.11
C TRP A 80 -2.22 -22.40 13.52
N PRO A 81 -1.89 -23.72 13.47
CA PRO A 81 -0.55 -24.20 13.81
C PRO A 81 0.54 -23.61 12.90
N VAL A 82 0.26 -23.51 11.60
CA VAL A 82 1.19 -22.92 10.63
C VAL A 82 1.41 -21.44 10.93
N ARG A 83 0.33 -20.70 11.26
CA ARG A 83 0.42 -19.28 11.63
C ARG A 83 1.35 -19.09 12.83
N MET A 84 1.19 -19.91 13.87
CA MET A 84 2.06 -19.87 15.05
C MET A 84 3.51 -20.23 14.71
N ALA A 85 3.72 -21.30 13.94
CA ALA A 85 5.07 -21.71 13.54
C ALA A 85 5.81 -20.60 12.77
N VAL A 86 5.19 -20.01 11.74
CA VAL A 86 5.85 -18.94 10.96
C VAL A 86 6.01 -17.64 11.76
N ALA A 87 5.14 -17.36 12.74
CA ALA A 87 5.30 -16.23 13.64
C ALA A 87 6.54 -16.39 14.55
N LEU A 88 6.74 -17.58 15.12
CA LEU A 88 7.89 -17.89 15.97
C LEU A 88 9.19 -17.89 15.16
N LEU A 89 9.18 -18.50 13.97
CA LEU A 89 10.31 -18.47 13.06
C LEU A 89 10.63 -17.05 12.57
N GLY A 90 9.64 -16.21 12.32
CA GLY A 90 9.89 -14.81 11.98
C GLY A 90 10.45 -14.00 13.15
N ALA A 91 10.00 -14.30 14.37
CA ALA A 91 10.53 -13.65 15.58
C ALA A 91 12.01 -13.99 15.82
N SER A 92 12.46 -15.20 15.49
CA SER A 92 13.87 -15.60 15.61
C SER A 92 14.80 -14.87 14.62
N ALA A 93 14.26 -14.16 13.63
CA ALA A 93 15.04 -13.37 12.68
C ALA A 93 15.44 -11.97 13.20
N PHE A 94 14.94 -11.55 14.37
CA PHE A 94 15.25 -10.26 14.99
C PHE A 94 14.95 -9.01 14.13
N GLN A 95 13.98 -9.07 13.22
CA GLN A 95 13.57 -7.94 12.36
C GLN A 95 12.44 -7.07 12.96
N GLY A 96 12.24 -7.14 14.28
CA GLY A 96 11.14 -6.46 14.97
C GLY A 96 9.88 -7.32 15.09
N SER A 97 8.81 -6.73 15.62
CA SER A 97 7.54 -7.44 15.82
C SER A 97 6.72 -7.50 14.53
N ILE A 98 5.83 -8.51 14.44
CA ILE A 98 4.88 -8.64 13.31
C ILE A 98 4.15 -7.32 13.07
N LYS A 99 3.64 -6.68 14.12
CA LYS A 99 2.92 -5.41 14.01
C LYS A 99 3.78 -4.33 13.35
N ARG A 100 5.01 -4.12 13.84
CA ARG A 100 5.92 -3.11 13.30
C ARG A 100 6.27 -3.40 11.84
N PHE A 101 6.48 -4.67 11.52
CA PHE A 101 6.79 -5.11 10.16
C PHE A 101 5.61 -4.92 9.20
N THR A 102 4.37 -5.14 9.67
CA THR A 102 3.16 -4.97 8.86
C THR A 102 2.74 -3.52 8.68
N ASP A 103 3.16 -2.63 9.60
CA ASP A 103 2.81 -1.21 9.58
C ASP A 103 3.68 -0.40 8.59
N ASP A 104 4.76 -1.00 8.05
CA ASP A 104 5.57 -0.36 7.02
C ASP A 104 4.77 -0.29 5.70
N PRO A 105 4.58 0.91 5.12
CA PRO A 105 3.86 1.06 3.86
C PRO A 105 4.72 0.51 2.72
N THR A 106 4.61 -0.79 2.45
CA THR A 106 5.24 -1.41 1.29
C THR A 106 4.53 -0.97 0.02
N HIS A 107 5.28 -0.30 -0.87
CA HIS A 107 4.81 0.12 -2.19
C HIS A 107 5.14 -0.96 -3.24
N ASP A 108 4.73 -2.20 -2.99
CA ASP A 108 4.85 -3.24 -4.00
C ASP A 108 3.70 -3.13 -5.01
N PRO A 109 3.95 -3.29 -6.32
CA PRO A 109 2.89 -3.24 -7.32
C PRO A 109 1.90 -4.42 -7.20
N PHE A 110 2.33 -5.53 -6.59
CA PHE A 110 1.53 -6.74 -6.41
C PHE A 110 1.57 -7.25 -4.97
N PRO A 111 1.08 -6.48 -3.99
CA PRO A 111 1.19 -6.83 -2.58
C PRO A 111 0.47 -8.15 -2.31
N HIS A 112 -0.63 -8.45 -3.01
CA HIS A 112 -1.43 -9.64 -2.74
C HIS A 112 -0.99 -10.90 -3.49
N ASP A 113 -0.01 -10.88 -4.39
CA ASP A 113 0.46 -12.12 -5.07
C ASP A 113 1.33 -12.93 -4.10
N PHE A 114 1.06 -14.22 -3.97
CA PHE A 114 1.86 -15.10 -3.12
C PHE A 114 3.25 -15.42 -3.71
N ARG A 115 3.54 -15.03 -4.95
CA ARG A 115 4.80 -15.27 -5.66
C ARG A 115 5.67 -14.01 -5.72
N SER A 116 6.99 -14.18 -5.74
CA SER A 116 7.92 -13.07 -5.99
C SER A 116 7.99 -12.62 -7.45
N GLY A 117 7.53 -13.43 -8.41
CA GLY A 117 7.66 -13.14 -9.83
C GLY A 117 6.61 -13.81 -10.70
N PRO A 118 6.43 -13.33 -11.95
CA PRO A 118 5.41 -13.82 -12.86
C PRO A 118 5.74 -15.20 -13.43
N SER A 119 7.03 -15.56 -13.52
CA SER A 119 7.45 -16.82 -14.13
C SER A 119 7.31 -17.97 -13.12
N PRO A 120 6.82 -19.14 -13.56
CA PRO A 120 6.78 -20.32 -12.71
C PRO A 120 8.18 -20.75 -12.27
N LEU A 121 9.21 -20.57 -13.10
CA LEU A 121 10.58 -21.03 -12.81
C LEU A 121 11.41 -20.07 -11.95
N ASP A 122 10.86 -18.92 -11.56
CA ASP A 122 11.59 -17.98 -10.70
C ASP A 122 11.99 -18.65 -9.39
N TRP A 123 13.27 -18.53 -9.01
CA TRP A 123 13.80 -19.09 -7.77
C TRP A 123 13.19 -18.35 -6.57
N ASP A 124 12.24 -19.01 -5.92
CA ASP A 124 11.56 -18.49 -4.75
C ASP A 124 11.21 -19.69 -3.85
N PRO A 125 12.07 -20.01 -2.88
CA PRO A 125 11.86 -21.19 -2.03
C PRO A 125 10.61 -21.03 -1.14
N SER A 126 10.18 -19.79 -0.87
CA SER A 126 8.96 -19.50 -0.12
C SER A 126 7.70 -19.80 -0.91
N LYS A 127 7.71 -19.57 -2.22
CA LYS A 127 6.64 -20.02 -3.14
C LYS A 127 6.47 -21.54 -3.05
N TRP A 128 7.57 -22.28 -3.02
CA TRP A 128 7.55 -23.74 -2.95
C TRP A 128 7.05 -24.24 -1.59
N ALA A 129 7.49 -23.61 -0.50
CA ALA A 129 6.97 -23.88 0.84
C ALA A 129 5.45 -23.65 0.92
N ILE A 130 4.93 -22.56 0.36
CA ILE A 130 3.49 -22.26 0.37
C ILE A 130 2.69 -23.26 -0.47
N ILE A 131 3.22 -23.67 -1.63
CA ILE A 131 2.58 -24.70 -2.47
C ILE A 131 2.54 -26.05 -1.73
N LEU A 132 3.62 -26.42 -1.04
CA LEU A 132 3.65 -27.63 -0.21
C LEU A 132 2.61 -27.55 0.92
N LEU A 133 2.54 -26.44 1.63
CA LEU A 133 1.53 -26.22 2.68
C LEU A 133 0.10 -26.32 2.13
N ARG A 134 -0.13 -25.84 0.90
CA ARG A 134 -1.41 -25.99 0.22
C ARG A 134 -1.71 -27.46 -0.12
N ALA A 135 -0.72 -28.18 -0.65
CA ALA A 135 -0.86 -29.60 -0.99
C ALA A 135 -1.18 -30.45 0.26
N LEU A 136 -0.64 -30.07 1.41
CA LEU A 136 -0.93 -30.67 2.72
C LEU A 136 -2.26 -30.21 3.34
N GLY A 137 -3.03 -29.34 2.67
CA GLY A 137 -4.29 -28.80 3.20
C GLY A 137 -4.13 -27.77 4.32
N LEU A 138 -2.90 -27.36 4.63
CA LEU A 138 -2.59 -26.41 5.70
C LEU A 138 -2.63 -24.94 5.24
N ALA A 139 -2.69 -24.69 3.94
CA ALA A 139 -2.86 -23.37 3.34
C ALA A 139 -3.96 -23.37 2.26
N SER A 140 -4.69 -22.27 2.15
CA SER A 140 -5.79 -22.11 1.21
C SER A 140 -5.89 -20.67 0.69
N GLY A 141 -6.68 -20.47 -0.38
CA GLY A 141 -6.95 -19.14 -0.92
C GLY A 141 -5.73 -18.37 -1.41
N LEU A 142 -4.79 -19.04 -2.09
CA LEU A 142 -3.59 -18.40 -2.67
C LEU A 142 -4.01 -17.37 -3.73
N ARG A 143 -3.74 -16.10 -3.45
CA ARG A 143 -4.02 -14.98 -4.34
C ARG A 143 -2.88 -14.79 -5.34
N ARG A 144 -3.22 -14.49 -6.59
CA ARG A 144 -2.28 -14.23 -7.69
C ARG A 144 -2.63 -12.93 -8.37
N ALA A 145 -1.63 -12.18 -8.84
CA ALA A 145 -1.85 -11.02 -9.68
C ALA A 145 -2.45 -11.44 -11.02
N ARG A 146 -3.35 -10.61 -11.56
CA ARG A 146 -3.96 -10.86 -12.87
C ARG A 146 -2.94 -10.61 -13.97
N MET A 147 -3.04 -11.34 -15.08
CA MET A 147 -2.10 -11.21 -16.20
C MET A 147 -2.10 -9.81 -16.82
N GLU A 148 -3.25 -9.14 -16.82
CA GLU A 148 -3.38 -7.76 -17.28
C GLU A 148 -2.58 -6.79 -16.40
N GLU A 149 -2.68 -6.92 -15.07
CA GLU A 149 -1.94 -6.07 -14.14
C GLU A 149 -0.42 -6.29 -14.28
N ILE A 150 0.01 -7.54 -14.48
CA ILE A 150 1.43 -7.89 -14.76
C ILE A 150 1.90 -7.23 -16.06
N ARG A 151 1.08 -7.22 -17.12
CA ARG A 151 1.40 -6.60 -18.40
C ARG A 151 1.56 -5.09 -18.24
N THR A 152 0.59 -4.43 -17.60
CA THR A 152 0.64 -2.98 -17.32
C THR A 152 1.88 -2.61 -16.50
N ALA A 153 2.23 -3.39 -15.48
CA ALA A 153 3.45 -3.13 -14.70
C ALA A 153 4.73 -3.32 -15.51
N ARG A 154 4.77 -4.30 -16.42
CA ARG A 154 5.90 -4.49 -17.34
C ARG A 154 6.04 -3.32 -18.30
N GLU A 155 4.94 -2.84 -18.88
CA GLU A 155 4.93 -1.66 -19.74
C GLU A 155 5.42 -0.41 -19.00
N TYR A 156 4.96 -0.21 -17.76
CA TYR A 156 5.43 0.86 -16.89
C TYR A 156 6.95 0.77 -16.63
N MET A 157 7.46 -0.42 -16.30
CA MET A 157 8.89 -0.62 -16.06
C MET A 157 9.74 -0.42 -17.32
N LEU A 158 9.26 -0.85 -18.49
CA LEU A 158 9.92 -0.61 -19.78
C LEU A 158 9.97 0.87 -20.10
N ARG A 159 8.85 1.59 -19.91
CA ARG A 159 8.79 3.05 -20.07
C ARG A 159 9.82 3.74 -19.16
N LYS A 160 9.86 3.39 -17.88
CA LYS A 160 10.83 3.94 -16.92
C LYS A 160 12.28 3.68 -17.34
N LYS A 161 12.58 2.48 -17.86
CA LYS A 161 13.91 2.13 -18.36
C LYS A 161 14.30 2.98 -19.59
N ILE A 162 13.36 3.18 -20.52
CA ILE A 162 13.57 4.05 -21.69
C ILE A 162 13.82 5.50 -21.25
N THR A 163 13.04 6.02 -20.30
CA THR A 163 13.21 7.37 -19.74
C THR A 163 14.58 7.56 -19.10
N HIS A 164 15.10 6.56 -18.37
CA HIS A 164 16.44 6.65 -17.76
C HIS A 164 17.58 6.58 -18.79
N LEU A 165 17.38 5.86 -19.91
CA LEU A 165 18.41 5.71 -20.96
C LEU A 165 18.44 6.91 -21.93
N HIS A 166 17.32 7.60 -22.13
CA HIS A 166 17.23 8.76 -23.00
C HIS A 166 16.63 9.98 -22.27
N PRO A 167 17.41 10.65 -21.41
CA PRO A 167 16.94 11.81 -20.63
C PRO A 167 16.51 12.99 -21.51
N THR A 168 17.04 13.08 -22.73
CA THR A 168 16.81 14.18 -23.67
C THR A 168 15.54 13.99 -24.52
N HIS A 169 14.87 12.83 -24.46
CA HIS A 169 13.59 12.58 -25.13
C HIS A 169 12.40 12.80 -24.19
N ASN A 170 12.55 13.73 -23.23
CA ASN A 170 11.57 14.01 -22.19
C ASN A 170 10.30 14.71 -22.71
N THR A 171 10.24 15.06 -24.00
CA THR A 171 9.15 15.85 -24.59
C THR A 171 7.97 15.00 -25.10
N TYR A 172 8.16 13.70 -25.36
CA TYR A 172 7.12 12.90 -26.02
C TYR A 172 6.40 11.87 -25.14
N MET A 173 6.71 11.81 -23.83
CA MET A 173 6.18 10.76 -22.96
C MET A 173 5.61 11.22 -21.60
N SER A 174 5.63 12.52 -21.28
CA SER A 174 4.75 13.08 -20.22
C SER A 174 3.29 13.20 -20.68
N GLY A 175 3.05 13.03 -22.00
CA GLY A 175 1.76 13.22 -22.63
C GLY A 175 0.61 12.45 -21.98
N SER A 176 0.81 11.23 -21.49
CA SER A 176 -0.33 10.46 -20.94
C SER A 176 -0.75 10.82 -19.51
N GLU A 177 0.00 11.64 -18.77
CA GLU A 177 -0.44 12.12 -17.45
C GLU A 177 -0.92 13.58 -17.48
N GLU A 178 -0.45 14.38 -18.44
CA GLU A 178 -0.91 15.75 -18.66
C GLU A 178 -2.07 15.85 -19.68
N GLU A 179 -2.17 14.96 -20.68
CA GLU A 179 -3.34 14.94 -21.60
C GLU A 179 -4.64 14.48 -20.92
N ASP A 180 -4.55 13.72 -19.81
CA ASP A 180 -5.70 13.23 -19.03
C ASP A 180 -6.35 14.33 -18.13
N ASP A 181 -5.74 15.52 -18.03
CA ASP A 181 -6.31 16.68 -17.30
C ASP A 181 -7.08 17.65 -18.21
N ALA A 182 -7.12 17.39 -19.53
CA ALA A 182 -8.03 18.08 -20.45
C ALA A 182 -9.46 17.58 -20.25
N TRP A 183 -10.13 18.11 -19.22
CA TRP A 183 -11.52 17.79 -18.93
C TRP A 183 -12.45 18.29 -20.05
N GLY A 184 -12.94 17.36 -20.87
CA GLY A 184 -13.94 17.63 -21.91
C GLY A 184 -15.40 17.43 -21.47
N GLY A 185 -15.63 17.15 -20.18
CA GLY A 185 -16.96 16.92 -19.63
C GLY A 185 -17.66 18.20 -19.13
N PRO A 186 -18.82 18.06 -18.46
CA PRO A 186 -19.59 19.21 -17.96
C PRO A 186 -18.83 19.98 -16.88
N VAL A 187 -19.08 21.29 -16.83
CA VAL A 187 -18.60 22.18 -15.75
C VAL A 187 -19.80 22.49 -14.87
N TRP A 188 -19.65 22.31 -13.55
CA TRP A 188 -20.69 22.56 -12.57
C TRP A 188 -20.33 23.73 -11.67
N THR A 189 -21.36 24.46 -11.26
CA THR A 189 -21.30 25.39 -10.15
C THR A 189 -21.38 24.65 -8.81
N ALA A 190 -20.97 25.33 -7.74
CA ALA A 190 -21.13 24.82 -6.37
C ALA A 190 -22.58 24.39 -6.04
N ALA A 191 -23.58 25.07 -6.62
CA ALA A 191 -25.00 24.77 -6.43
C ALA A 191 -25.43 23.49 -7.14
N GLU A 192 -24.97 23.27 -8.38
CA GLU A 192 -25.22 22.06 -9.17
C GLU A 192 -24.55 20.84 -8.53
N LEU A 193 -23.32 21.00 -8.03
CA LEU A 193 -22.63 19.96 -7.26
C LEU A 193 -23.44 19.55 -6.01
N ALA A 194 -23.91 20.54 -5.25
CA ALA A 194 -24.71 20.30 -4.05
C ALA A 194 -26.11 19.72 -4.39
N ALA A 195 -26.67 20.02 -5.55
CA ALA A 195 -27.91 19.40 -6.02
C ALA A 195 -27.68 17.93 -6.40
N HIS A 196 -26.63 17.65 -7.17
CA HIS A 196 -26.25 16.29 -7.58
C HIS A 196 -25.90 15.39 -6.39
N ALA A 197 -25.28 15.95 -5.34
CA ALA A 197 -24.95 15.22 -4.12
C ALA A 197 -26.15 15.00 -3.19
N ARG A 198 -27.26 15.74 -3.37
CA ARG A 198 -28.49 15.58 -2.58
C ARG A 198 -29.38 14.44 -3.07
N GLU A 199 -29.11 13.86 -4.24
CA GLU A 199 -29.80 12.68 -4.72
C GLU A 199 -29.55 11.49 -3.79
N GLU A 200 -30.62 10.76 -3.44
CA GLU A 200 -30.55 9.69 -2.45
C GLU A 200 -29.56 8.58 -2.87
N GLY A 201 -28.72 8.18 -1.93
CA GLY A 201 -27.75 7.10 -2.14
C GLY A 201 -26.43 7.52 -2.78
N ARG A 202 -26.27 8.78 -3.21
CA ARG A 202 -25.01 9.23 -3.81
C ARG A 202 -23.91 9.60 -2.80
N CYS A 203 -22.67 9.36 -3.19
CA CYS A 203 -21.47 9.73 -2.44
C CYS A 203 -20.53 10.53 -3.35
N VAL A 204 -20.69 11.85 -3.33
CA VAL A 204 -19.94 12.77 -4.20
C VAL A 204 -18.87 13.51 -3.39
N LEU A 205 -17.66 13.53 -3.91
CA LEU A 205 -16.49 14.17 -3.29
C LEU A 205 -15.99 15.32 -4.16
N LEU A 206 -15.49 16.39 -3.52
CA LEU A 206 -14.75 17.45 -4.21
C LEU A 206 -13.25 17.17 -4.10
N LEU A 207 -12.62 16.80 -5.22
CA LEU A 207 -11.20 16.43 -5.32
C LEU A 207 -10.53 17.15 -6.48
N ASP A 208 -9.45 17.87 -6.21
CA ASP A 208 -8.63 18.63 -7.17
C ASP A 208 -9.45 19.56 -8.08
N GLY A 209 -10.57 20.11 -7.57
CA GLY A 209 -11.48 20.95 -8.36
C GLY A 209 -12.45 20.16 -9.25
N TYR A 210 -12.55 18.85 -9.07
CA TYR A 210 -13.49 17.97 -9.76
C TYR A 210 -14.51 17.38 -8.78
N ALA A 211 -15.73 17.23 -9.27
CA ALA A 211 -16.76 16.40 -8.66
C ALA A 211 -16.45 14.94 -9.00
N VAL A 212 -16.29 14.10 -7.98
CA VAL A 212 -15.99 12.68 -8.11
C VAL A 212 -17.15 11.87 -7.53
N ASP A 213 -17.83 11.08 -8.36
CA ASP A 213 -18.92 10.22 -7.92
C ASP A 213 -18.39 8.83 -7.54
N ALA A 214 -18.35 8.56 -6.23
CA ALA A 214 -17.91 7.28 -5.69
C ALA A 214 -19.07 6.33 -5.38
N SER A 215 -20.30 6.63 -5.83
CA SER A 215 -21.50 5.84 -5.50
C SER A 215 -21.42 4.41 -6.02
N GLU A 216 -21.05 4.24 -7.30
CA GLU A 216 -20.84 2.94 -7.93
C GLU A 216 -19.68 2.18 -7.26
N TYR A 217 -18.60 2.89 -6.95
CA TYR A 217 -17.46 2.31 -6.23
C TYR A 217 -17.88 1.76 -4.85
N LEU A 218 -18.72 2.48 -4.11
CA LEU A 218 -19.26 2.02 -2.83
C LEU A 218 -20.24 0.86 -2.99
N ALA A 219 -21.01 0.81 -4.09
CA ALA A 219 -21.90 -0.31 -4.38
C ALA A 219 -21.11 -1.60 -4.70
N GLU A 220 -20.07 -1.51 -5.53
CA GLU A 220 -19.17 -2.62 -5.85
C GLU A 220 -18.39 -3.13 -4.62
N HIS A 221 -18.05 -2.22 -3.70
CA HIS A 221 -17.23 -2.52 -2.53
C HIS A 221 -18.05 -2.65 -1.24
N GLY A 222 -19.39 -2.71 -1.34
CA GLY A 222 -20.35 -3.12 -0.31
C GLY A 222 -20.62 -2.11 0.83
N PRO A 223 -21.84 -2.11 1.41
CA PRO A 223 -22.13 -1.39 2.64
C PRO A 223 -21.54 -2.13 3.85
N ALA A 224 -21.13 -1.38 4.88
CA ALA A 224 -20.70 -1.95 6.16
C ALA A 224 -21.91 -2.55 6.90
N THR A 225 -22.36 -3.74 6.51
CA THR A 225 -23.30 -4.51 7.31
C THR A 225 -22.56 -5.18 8.45
N HIS A 226 -23.09 -5.02 9.66
CA HIS A 226 -22.60 -5.63 10.89
C HIS A 226 -22.62 -7.16 10.81
N ALA A 227 -21.51 -7.77 10.41
CA ALA A 227 -21.03 -9.07 10.89
C ALA A 227 -19.82 -9.48 10.05
N GLU A 228 -18.85 -10.12 10.71
CA GLU A 228 -17.81 -10.92 10.07
C GLU A 228 -16.63 -10.14 9.43
N ASN A 229 -15.76 -9.64 10.30
CA ASN A 229 -14.27 -9.60 10.26
C ASN A 229 -13.52 -9.62 8.91
N THR A 230 -14.11 -9.08 7.86
CA THR A 230 -13.48 -8.85 6.56
C THR A 230 -13.14 -7.38 6.57
N ARG A 231 -11.93 -7.06 7.06
CA ARG A 231 -11.40 -5.69 7.00
C ARG A 231 -11.24 -5.30 5.52
N GLN A 232 -12.32 -4.79 4.94
CA GLN A 232 -12.26 -3.84 3.85
C GLN A 232 -11.39 -2.66 4.31
N PRO A 233 -10.62 -2.03 3.42
CA PRO A 233 -9.70 -0.96 3.79
C PRO A 233 -10.49 0.31 4.15
N GLY A 234 -11.03 0.40 5.37
CA GLY A 234 -11.57 1.63 5.99
C GLY A 234 -12.59 2.47 5.19
N GLY A 235 -13.14 1.97 4.08
CA GLY A 235 -13.43 2.82 2.92
C GLY A 235 -14.77 3.56 2.92
N ALA A 236 -15.89 2.90 3.21
CA ALA A 236 -17.20 3.52 2.99
C ALA A 236 -17.51 4.66 3.97
N LEU A 237 -17.18 4.47 5.25
CA LEU A 237 -17.50 5.45 6.31
C LEU A 237 -16.60 6.68 6.23
N LEU A 238 -15.34 6.50 5.85
CA LEU A 238 -14.40 7.61 5.59
C LEU A 238 -14.80 8.41 4.34
N LEU A 239 -15.17 7.74 3.25
CA LEU A 239 -15.65 8.42 2.05
C LEU A 239 -16.93 9.23 2.35
N ARG A 240 -17.88 8.64 3.08
CA ARG A 240 -19.11 9.34 3.50
C ARG A 240 -18.84 10.55 4.42
N ARG A 241 -17.78 10.53 5.23
CA ARG A 241 -17.39 11.68 6.08
C ARG A 241 -16.94 12.90 5.26
N TYR A 242 -16.37 12.68 4.08
CA TYR A 242 -15.93 13.73 3.17
C TYR A 242 -16.92 13.99 2.03
N ALA A 243 -18.04 13.26 1.98
CA ALA A 243 -19.08 13.44 0.99
C ALA A 243 -19.83 14.76 1.18
N ILE A 244 -20.18 15.39 0.07
CA ILE A 244 -20.95 16.63 0.03
C ILE A 244 -22.39 16.31 0.46
N GLY A 245 -22.92 17.04 1.45
CA GLY A 245 -24.30 16.88 1.93
C GLY A 245 -24.54 15.81 2.99
N ALA A 246 -23.53 15.01 3.36
CA ALA A 246 -23.67 14.04 4.46
C ALA A 246 -23.68 14.76 5.83
N GLY A 247 -24.84 14.83 6.47
CA GLY A 247 -24.94 15.26 7.86
C GLY A 247 -24.30 14.25 8.81
N GLY A 248 -23.30 14.67 9.59
CA GLY A 248 -22.89 13.97 10.81
C GLY A 248 -21.41 14.11 11.25
N GLY A 249 -21.16 14.91 12.30
CA GLY A 249 -20.15 14.58 13.33
C GLY A 249 -18.99 15.55 13.61
N ALA A 250 -19.26 16.55 14.46
CA ALA A 250 -18.37 17.23 15.42
C ALA A 250 -17.17 18.07 14.91
N ASP A 251 -17.41 19.37 14.73
CA ASP A 251 -16.73 20.42 15.52
C ASP A 251 -17.84 21.37 16.00
N ALA A 252 -18.38 21.11 17.20
CA ALA A 252 -19.37 21.95 17.84
C ALA A 252 -18.65 23.11 18.54
N ASN A 253 -18.36 24.18 17.80
CA ASN A 253 -18.11 25.53 18.32
C ASN A 253 -17.93 26.50 17.15
N ALA A 254 -19.02 26.95 16.55
CA ALA A 254 -19.07 28.17 15.73
C ALA A 254 -20.54 28.54 15.48
N ASP A 255 -21.21 29.05 16.50
CA ASP A 255 -22.50 29.72 16.34
C ASP A 255 -22.28 31.10 15.71
N GLY A 256 -22.86 31.31 14.53
CA GLY A 256 -22.96 32.61 13.87
C GLY A 256 -23.98 32.56 12.74
N PRO A 257 -24.99 33.44 12.69
CA PRO A 257 -26.00 33.43 11.65
C PRO A 257 -25.45 34.08 10.37
N HIS A 258 -25.76 33.49 9.22
CA HIS A 258 -25.42 33.97 7.86
C HIS A 258 -23.94 33.89 7.44
N THR A 259 -23.44 32.67 7.20
CA THR A 259 -22.45 32.45 6.13
C THR A 259 -22.75 31.13 5.42
N SER A 260 -22.83 31.16 4.08
CA SER A 260 -22.87 29.95 3.25
C SER A 260 -21.65 29.10 3.56
N ARG A 261 -21.86 27.93 4.18
CA ARG A 261 -20.78 27.02 4.58
C ARG A 261 -19.95 26.64 3.34
N PRO A 262 -18.61 26.85 3.32
CA PRO A 262 -17.80 26.47 2.18
C PRO A 262 -17.85 24.95 1.97
N LEU A 263 -17.99 24.52 0.71
CA LEU A 263 -17.92 23.12 0.33
C LEU A 263 -16.60 22.53 0.83
N ARG A 264 -16.69 21.45 1.61
CA ARG A 264 -15.52 20.78 2.18
C ARG A 264 -14.84 19.96 1.08
N ASP A 265 -13.60 20.30 0.73
CA ASP A 265 -12.80 19.47 -0.17
C ASP A 265 -12.21 18.26 0.56
N ALA A 266 -11.95 17.20 -0.20
CA ALA A 266 -11.35 15.97 0.28
C ALA A 266 -9.85 15.86 -0.08
N ASN A 267 -9.25 16.96 -0.55
CA ASN A 267 -7.90 16.97 -1.13
C ASN A 267 -6.85 16.55 -0.12
N TRP A 268 -6.92 17.12 1.08
CA TRP A 268 -6.00 16.79 2.16
C TRP A 268 -6.07 15.30 2.53
N ALA A 269 -7.28 14.76 2.65
CA ALA A 269 -7.48 13.36 3.03
C ALA A 269 -6.96 12.39 1.96
N PHE A 270 -7.14 12.73 0.68
CA PHE A 270 -6.74 11.91 -0.45
C PHE A 270 -5.22 11.97 -0.74
N HIS A 271 -4.59 13.15 -0.63
CA HIS A 271 -3.19 13.35 -1.00
C HIS A 271 -2.17 13.10 0.12
N GLY A 272 -2.53 12.33 1.15
CA GLY A 272 -1.60 11.89 2.19
C GLY A 272 -1.86 12.42 3.60
N GLY A 273 -2.94 13.16 3.82
CA GLY A 273 -3.37 13.57 5.17
C GLY A 273 -3.87 12.40 6.01
N ILE A 274 -4.56 11.44 5.39
CA ILE A 274 -5.00 10.19 6.04
C ILE A 274 -4.23 9.00 5.48
N ASN A 275 -4.21 8.85 4.16
CA ASN A 275 -3.50 7.78 3.47
C ASN A 275 -2.82 8.31 2.21
N LYS A 276 -1.62 7.81 1.91
CA LYS A 276 -0.98 8.01 0.60
C LYS A 276 -1.56 6.99 -0.38
N HIS A 277 -2.41 7.45 -1.28
CA HIS A 277 -3.04 6.59 -2.29
C HIS A 277 -2.01 6.15 -3.36
N SER A 278 -2.11 4.90 -3.82
CA SER A 278 -1.27 4.36 -4.89
C SER A 278 -1.59 4.99 -6.25
N GLN A 279 -0.67 4.87 -7.21
CA GLN A 279 -0.89 5.34 -8.58
C GLN A 279 -2.16 4.73 -9.23
N ALA A 280 -2.46 3.47 -8.93
CA ALA A 280 -3.68 2.82 -9.39
C ALA A 280 -4.94 3.46 -8.78
N ALA A 281 -4.91 3.81 -7.48
CA ALA A 281 -6.01 4.49 -6.81
C ALA A 281 -6.21 5.92 -7.33
N GLN A 282 -5.12 6.63 -7.65
CA GLN A 282 -5.19 7.95 -8.30
C GLN A 282 -5.81 7.87 -9.71
N ARG A 283 -5.42 6.87 -10.51
CA ARG A 283 -6.03 6.61 -11.82
C ARG A 283 -7.52 6.26 -11.71
N ARG A 284 -7.89 5.41 -10.76
CA ARG A 284 -9.30 5.06 -10.52
C ARG A 284 -10.11 6.28 -10.08
N MET A 285 -9.56 7.15 -9.24
CA MET A 285 -10.20 8.42 -8.88
C MET A 285 -10.47 9.30 -10.10
N ARG A 286 -9.52 9.38 -11.05
CA ARG A 286 -9.72 10.13 -12.31
C ARG A 286 -10.88 9.60 -13.15
N GLN A 287 -11.06 8.28 -13.19
CA GLN A 287 -12.17 7.64 -13.91
C GLN A 287 -13.55 7.93 -13.30
N LEU A 288 -13.59 8.30 -12.01
CA LEU A 288 -14.83 8.62 -11.29
C LEU A 288 -15.19 10.11 -11.32
N ARG A 289 -14.41 10.95 -12.01
CA ARG A 289 -14.70 12.38 -12.21
C ARG A 289 -15.96 12.52 -13.07
N VAL A 290 -16.95 13.28 -12.60
CA VAL A 290 -18.23 13.54 -13.30
C VAL A 290 -18.35 14.96 -13.82
N ALA A 291 -17.71 15.93 -13.16
CA ALA A 291 -17.72 17.33 -13.58
C ALA A 291 -16.50 18.08 -13.04
N ARG A 292 -16.15 19.19 -13.69
CA ARG A 292 -15.21 20.18 -13.15
C ARG A 292 -15.99 21.26 -12.41
N VAL A 293 -15.56 21.66 -11.23
CA VAL A 293 -16.25 22.63 -10.38
C VAL A 293 -15.57 24.00 -10.50
N GLN A 294 -16.36 25.03 -10.81
CA GLN A 294 -15.89 26.43 -10.93
C GLN A 294 -16.71 27.38 -10.06
#